data_AF-A0A969Q311-F1
#
_entry.id   AF-A0A969Q311-F1
#
_cell.length_a   1.000
_cell.length_b   1.000
_cell.length_c   1.000
_cell.angle_alpha   90.00
_cell.angle_beta   90.00
_cell.angle_gamma   90.00
#
_symmetry.space_group_name_H-M   'P 1'
#
loop_
_entity.id
_entity.type
_entity.pdbx_description
1 polymer ?
#
loop_
_entity_poly.entity_id
_entity_poly.type
_entity_poly.pdbx_seq_one_letter_code
_entity_poly.pdbx_strand_id
1 'polypeptide(L)'
;MISFLADEKDSVGRILTQVKSGKVGVEHIRSLVGAMEREKAAMGLFITLEAPTKDMLKEALSAGTYRSDYWEQEHLRVQILTIEDLLNGKTFQMPPRRRAFQEAPRAKPRGETRSLGSDFNPPVSMKDAGQGQKMTSL
;
A
#
# COMPACT_ATOMS: atom_id res chain seq x y z
N MET A 1 9.33 11.86 -7.93
CA MET A 1 10.32 11.03 -7.21
C MET A 1 9.59 10.22 -6.16
N ILE A 2 9.75 8.90 -6.17
CA ILE A 2 9.14 8.01 -5.17
C ILE A 2 10.27 7.42 -4.34
N SER A 3 10.14 7.43 -3.02
CA SER A 3 11.13 6.87 -2.09
C SER A 3 10.67 5.52 -1.53
N PHE A 4 11.59 4.60 -1.32
CA PHE A 4 11.37 3.31 -0.67
C PHE A 4 12.52 2.97 0.28
N LEU A 5 12.32 2.00 1.17
CA LEU A 5 13.37 1.56 2.09
C LEU A 5 14.27 0.55 1.36
N ALA A 6 15.57 0.83 1.25
CA ALA A 6 16.56 -0.04 0.61
C ALA A 6 17.21 -0.99 1.63
N ASP A 7 18.07 -1.88 1.15
CA ASP A 7 18.59 -3.04 1.89
C ASP A 7 19.59 -2.70 3.00
N GLU A 8 20.38 -1.64 2.87
CA GLU A 8 21.23 -1.21 3.98
C GLU A 8 20.36 -0.60 5.08
N LYS A 9 20.63 -0.98 6.33
CA LYS A 9 19.96 -0.47 7.53
C LYS A 9 20.04 1.07 7.52
N ASP A 10 18.89 1.74 7.36
CA ASP A 10 18.71 3.20 7.17
C ASP A 10 19.01 3.81 5.79
N SER A 11 19.17 3.00 4.74
CA SER A 11 19.25 3.51 3.37
C SER A 11 17.86 3.67 2.75
N VAL A 12 17.60 4.85 2.16
CA VAL A 12 16.38 5.12 1.40
C VAL A 12 16.70 4.97 -0.09
N GLY A 13 16.17 3.90 -0.69
CA GLY A 13 16.18 3.70 -2.13
C GLY A 13 15.30 4.73 -2.83
N ARG A 14 15.74 5.18 -4.00
CA ARG A 14 15.03 6.18 -4.81
C ARG A 14 14.54 5.55 -6.11
N ILE A 15 13.30 5.85 -6.46
CA ILE A 15 12.70 5.52 -7.76
C ILE A 15 12.50 6.83 -8.52
N LEU A 16 13.12 6.89 -9.70
CA LEU A 16 12.85 7.94 -10.67
C LEU A 16 11.65 7.55 -11.53
N THR A 17 10.76 8.50 -11.76
CA THR A 17 9.55 8.26 -12.56
C THR A 17 9.49 9.29 -13.67
N GLN A 18 9.33 8.82 -14.90
CA GLN A 18 9.14 9.67 -16.06
C GLN A 18 7.83 9.29 -16.74
N VAL A 19 7.01 10.30 -17.06
CA VAL A 19 5.75 10.13 -17.78
C VAL A 19 5.87 10.82 -19.12
N LYS A 20 5.46 10.16 -20.20
CA LYS A 20 5.47 10.72 -21.57
C LYS A 20 4.14 10.50 -22.27
N SER A 21 3.66 11.56 -22.91
CA SER A 21 2.51 11.54 -23.83
C SER A 21 2.99 11.70 -25.27
N GLY A 22 2.40 10.97 -26.20
CA GLY A 22 2.74 10.99 -27.63
C GLY A 22 3.90 10.06 -27.98
N LYS A 23 4.62 10.38 -29.07
CA LYS A 23 5.68 9.53 -29.62
C LYS A 23 6.78 9.27 -28.59
N VAL A 24 7.04 7.99 -28.33
CA VAL A 24 8.13 7.52 -27.46
C VAL A 24 9.15 6.72 -28.24
N GLY A 25 10.43 6.88 -27.89
CA GLY A 25 11.52 6.10 -28.44
C GLY A 25 12.57 5.71 -27.40
N VAL A 26 13.58 4.97 -27.86
CA VAL A 26 14.66 4.41 -27.04
C VAL A 26 15.50 5.51 -26.36
N GLU A 27 15.60 6.69 -26.96
CA GLU A 27 16.25 7.87 -26.41
C GLU A 27 15.67 8.30 -25.05
N HIS A 28 14.36 8.12 -24.85
CA HIS A 28 13.72 8.42 -23.56
C HIS A 28 14.18 7.45 -22.47
N ILE A 29 14.32 6.17 -22.81
CA ILE A 29 14.80 5.15 -21.86
C ILE A 29 16.26 5.42 -21.49
N ARG A 30 17.12 5.74 -22.48
CA ARG A 30 18.52 6.14 -22.23
C ARG A 30 18.63 7.38 -21.36
N SER A 31 17.76 8.37 -21.61
CA SER A 31 17.70 9.58 -20.79
C SER A 31 17.31 9.27 -19.34
N LEU A 32 16.32 8.39 -19.12
CA LEU A 32 15.95 7.93 -17.79
C LEU A 32 17.11 7.20 -17.09
N VAL A 33 17.78 6.27 -17.77
CA VAL A 33 18.94 5.55 -17.23
C VAL A 33 20.06 6.54 -16.84
N GLY A 34 20.39 7.50 -17.71
CA GLY A 34 21.39 8.52 -17.39
C GLY A 34 21.01 9.40 -16.19
N ALA A 35 19.72 9.70 -16.02
CA ALA A 35 19.22 10.40 -14.84
C ALA A 35 19.34 9.52 -13.58
N MET A 36 19.04 8.22 -13.68
CA MET A 36 19.20 7.26 -12.58
C MET A 36 20.63 7.17 -12.07
N GLU A 37 21.62 7.11 -12.97
CA GLU A 37 23.03 7.12 -12.57
C GLU A 37 23.40 8.41 -11.84
N ARG A 38 23.02 9.56 -12.40
CA ARG A 38 23.32 10.87 -11.80
C ARG A 38 22.70 11.05 -10.41
N GLU A 39 21.48 10.58 -10.22
CA GLU A 39 20.73 10.78 -8.97
C GLU A 39 20.86 9.62 -7.99
N LYS A 40 21.64 8.58 -8.36
CA LYS A 40 21.80 7.33 -7.62
C LYS A 40 20.45 6.67 -7.33
N ALA A 41 19.57 6.65 -8.32
CA ALA A 41 18.29 5.97 -8.20
C ALA A 41 18.47 4.46 -8.37
N ALA A 42 17.85 3.70 -7.48
CA ALA A 42 17.92 2.24 -7.47
C ALA A 42 17.11 1.65 -8.62
N MET A 43 15.97 2.25 -8.95
CA MET A 43 15.09 1.80 -10.03
C MET A 43 14.45 2.99 -10.77
N GLY A 44 13.95 2.72 -11.98
CA GLY A 44 13.27 3.67 -12.85
C GLY A 44 11.92 3.14 -13.32
N LEU A 45 10.90 3.99 -13.29
CA LEU A 45 9.58 3.75 -13.85
C LEU A 45 9.33 4.70 -15.02
N PHE A 46 9.16 4.14 -16.21
CA PHE A 46 8.74 4.88 -17.40
C PHE A 46 7.27 4.61 -17.69
N ILE A 47 6.43 5.64 -17.68
CA ILE A 47 5.01 5.56 -17.98
C ILE A 47 4.73 6.20 -19.33
N THR A 48 4.04 5.48 -20.20
CA THR A 48 3.71 5.93 -21.56
C THR A 48 2.23 5.71 -21.90
N LEU A 49 1.69 6.56 -22.77
CA LEU A 49 0.35 6.36 -23.33
C LEU A 49 0.38 5.33 -24.47
N GLU A 50 1.41 5.35 -25.31
CA GLU A 50 1.58 4.43 -26.43
C GLU A 50 2.35 3.17 -26.00
N ALA A 51 2.13 2.06 -26.71
CA ALA A 51 2.85 0.82 -26.47
C ALA A 51 4.38 1.03 -26.69
N PRO A 52 5.24 0.47 -25.81
CA PRO A 52 6.68 0.61 -25.97
C PRO A 52 7.17 -0.14 -27.21
N THR A 53 8.17 0.44 -27.88
CA THR A 53 8.82 -0.22 -29.02
C THR A 53 9.72 -1.36 -28.54
N LYS A 54 10.07 -2.28 -29.46
CA LYS A 54 11.01 -3.37 -29.15
C LYS A 54 12.37 -2.86 -28.66
N ASP A 55 12.83 -1.73 -29.20
CA ASP A 55 14.12 -1.15 -28.82
C ASP A 55 14.06 -0.52 -27.43
N MET A 56 12.93 0.08 -27.04
CA MET A 56 12.72 0.54 -25.66
C MET A 56 12.77 -0.62 -24.66
N LEU A 57 12.10 -1.74 -24.98
CA LEU A 57 12.11 -2.92 -24.11
C LEU A 57 13.53 -3.51 -23.97
N LYS A 58 14.28 -3.61 -25.07
CA LYS A 58 15.67 -4.08 -25.04
C LYS A 58 16.55 -3.16 -24.21
N GLU A 59 16.44 -1.85 -24.38
CA GLU A 59 17.21 -0.87 -23.62
C GLU A 59 16.89 -0.94 -22.12
N ALA A 60 15.62 -1.08 -21.76
CA ALA A 60 15.21 -1.26 -20.36
C ALA A 60 15.78 -2.55 -19.75
N LEU A 61 15.81 -3.65 -20.50
CA LEU A 61 16.42 -4.91 -20.06
C LEU A 61 17.95 -4.79 -19.89
N SER A 62 18.62 -4.10 -20.83
CA SER A 62 20.07 -3.87 -20.78
C SER A 62 20.50 -3.03 -19.58
N ALA A 63 19.61 -2.25 -18.97
CA ALA A 63 19.88 -1.52 -17.73
C ALA A 63 20.06 -2.44 -16.50
N GLY A 64 19.77 -3.74 -16.65
CA GLY A 64 19.98 -4.77 -15.63
C GLY A 64 18.87 -4.84 -14.59
N THR A 65 19.19 -5.41 -13.44
CA THR A 65 18.27 -5.68 -12.35
C THR A 65 18.73 -5.03 -11.04
N TYR A 66 17.76 -4.67 -10.21
CA TYR A 66 17.97 -4.34 -8.81
C TYR A 66 17.74 -5.60 -7.98
N ARG A 67 18.76 -6.00 -7.23
CA ARG A 67 18.68 -7.10 -6.28
C ARG A 67 18.53 -6.53 -4.88
N SER A 68 17.49 -7.00 -4.18
CA SER A 68 17.31 -6.76 -2.76
C SER A 68 17.84 -7.94 -1.97
N ASP A 69 18.93 -7.74 -1.24
CA ASP A 69 19.51 -8.77 -0.38
C ASP A 69 18.63 -9.07 0.84
N TYR A 70 17.88 -8.07 1.33
CA TYR A 70 17.00 -8.24 2.48
C TYR A 70 15.74 -9.04 2.13
N TRP A 71 15.16 -8.79 0.96
CA TRP A 71 13.96 -9.48 0.51
C TRP A 71 14.25 -10.70 -0.37
N GLU A 72 15.52 -10.95 -0.71
CA GLU A 72 15.97 -12.00 -1.64
C GLU A 72 15.21 -11.97 -2.97
N GLN A 73 14.93 -10.76 -3.47
CA GLN A 73 14.15 -10.53 -4.68
C GLN A 73 14.94 -9.74 -5.70
N GLU A 74 14.68 -10.03 -6.97
CA GLU A 74 15.27 -9.35 -8.11
C GLU A 74 14.18 -8.70 -8.95
N HIS A 75 14.38 -7.42 -9.28
CA HIS A 75 13.44 -6.60 -10.04
C HIS A 75 14.16 -5.96 -11.22
N LEU A 76 13.49 -5.77 -12.36
CA LEU A 76 14.07 -5.00 -13.46
C LEU A 76 14.37 -3.57 -12.98
N ARG A 77 15.59 -3.12 -13.27
CA ARG A 77 16.05 -1.80 -12.85
C ARG A 77 15.28 -0.69 -13.54
N VAL A 78 14.86 -0.91 -14.79
CA VAL A 78 13.93 -0.04 -15.52
C VAL A 78 12.69 -0.83 -15.90
N GLN A 79 11.52 -0.32 -15.52
CA GLN A 79 10.24 -0.89 -15.88
C GLN A 79 9.44 0.11 -16.70
N ILE A 80 8.81 -0.40 -17.78
CA ILE A 80 7.92 0.38 -18.63
C ILE A 80 6.49 -0.09 -18.38
N LEU A 81 5.60 0.85 -18.05
CA LEU A 81 4.16 0.60 -17.91
C LEU A 81 3.40 1.54 -18.84
N THR A 82 2.36 1.02 -19.49
CA THR A 82 1.40 1.88 -20.19
C THR A 82 0.36 2.43 -19.23
N ILE A 83 -0.35 3.49 -19.61
CA ILE A 83 -1.55 3.91 -18.85
C ILE A 83 -2.60 2.79 -18.82
N GLU A 84 -2.77 2.06 -19.92
CA GLU A 84 -3.65 0.90 -20.00
C GLU A 84 -3.26 -0.20 -18.99
N ASP A 85 -1.97 -0.53 -18.89
CA ASP A 85 -1.43 -1.46 -17.89
C ASP A 85 -1.88 -1.06 -16.47
N LEU A 86 -1.71 0.22 -16.13
CA LEU A 86 -2.04 0.74 -14.80
C LEU A 86 -3.55 0.69 -14.53
N LEU A 87 -4.38 1.02 -15.52
CA LEU A 87 -5.84 0.95 -15.42
C LEU A 87 -6.35 -0.49 -15.31
N ASN A 88 -5.61 -1.44 -15.90
CA ASN A 88 -5.86 -2.89 -15.77
C ASN A 88 -5.28 -3.49 -14.48
N GLY A 89 -4.76 -2.66 -13.57
CA GLY A 89 -4.30 -3.09 -12.25
C GLY A 89 -2.86 -3.60 -12.20
N LYS A 90 -2.10 -3.50 -13.30
CA LYS A 90 -0.66 -3.78 -13.26
C LYS A 90 0.03 -2.70 -12.44
N THR A 91 0.94 -3.11 -11.58
CA THR A 91 1.69 -2.19 -10.71
C THR A 91 3.18 -2.28 -10.99
N PHE A 92 3.89 -1.20 -10.66
CA PHE A 92 5.35 -1.21 -10.63
C PHE A 92 5.85 -2.24 -9.61
N GLN A 93 6.77 -3.10 -10.03
CA GLN A 93 7.35 -4.13 -9.18
C GLN A 93 8.51 -3.55 -8.39
N MET A 94 8.45 -3.66 -7.07
CA MET A 94 9.50 -3.21 -6.18
C MET A 94 9.52 -4.09 -4.94
N PRO A 95 10.64 -4.14 -4.19
CA PRO A 95 10.64 -4.77 -2.90
C PRO A 95 9.56 -4.16 -1.98
N PRO A 96 8.98 -4.95 -1.06
CA PRO A 96 7.95 -4.47 -0.16
C PRO A 96 8.37 -3.21 0.61
N ARG A 97 7.53 -2.17 0.55
CA ARG A 97 7.67 -1.02 1.45
C ARG A 97 7.34 -1.47 2.87
N ARG A 98 8.26 -1.33 3.83
CA ARG A 98 7.90 -1.51 5.25
C ARG A 98 6.71 -0.60 5.56
N ARG A 99 5.69 -1.15 6.23
CA ARG A 99 4.63 -0.34 6.81
C ARG A 99 5.26 0.59 7.86
N ALA A 100 5.46 1.86 7.52
CA ALA A 100 5.71 2.90 8.51
C ALA A 100 4.38 3.25 9.21
N PHE A 101 3.73 2.28 9.85
CA PHE A 101 2.64 2.56 10.76
C PHE A 101 3.22 2.56 12.17
N GLN A 102 3.62 3.74 12.65
CA GLN A 102 3.40 4.02 14.05
C GLN A 102 1.88 4.11 14.19
N GLU A 103 1.26 3.12 14.81
CA GLU A 103 -0.13 3.24 15.23
C GLU A 103 -0.21 4.45 16.16
N ALA A 104 -0.78 5.54 15.67
CA ALA A 104 -1.11 6.66 16.53
C ALA A 104 -2.01 6.10 17.65
N PRO A 105 -1.66 6.29 18.93
CA PRO A 105 -2.51 5.79 20.02
C PRO A 105 -3.91 6.34 19.80
N ARG A 106 -4.88 5.42 19.66
CA ARG A 106 -6.29 5.78 19.46
C ARG A 106 -6.67 6.75 20.58
N ALA A 107 -7.02 7.99 20.22
CA ALA A 107 -7.54 8.93 21.18
C ALA A 107 -8.79 8.31 21.81
N LYS A 108 -8.80 8.18 23.15
CA LYS A 108 -9.96 7.66 23.89
C LYS A 108 -11.17 8.54 23.55
N PRO A 109 -12.34 7.95 23.22
CA PRO A 109 -13.54 8.75 23.03
C PRO A 109 -13.84 9.49 24.33
N ARG A 110 -13.86 10.82 24.25
CA ARG A 110 -14.28 11.70 25.35
C ARG A 110 -15.77 11.44 25.57
N GLY A 111 -16.08 10.72 26.66
CA GLY A 111 -17.44 10.35 27.02
C GLY A 111 -18.32 11.54 27.42
N GLU A 112 -19.62 11.24 27.36
CA GLU A 112 -20.78 11.93 27.96
C GLU A 112 -21.44 13.06 27.15
N THR A 113 -22.30 12.66 26.22
CA THR A 113 -23.59 13.35 26.02
C THR A 113 -24.62 12.61 26.86
N ARG A 114 -25.04 13.17 28.00
CA ARG A 114 -26.22 12.69 28.76
C ARG A 114 -27.47 12.99 27.93
N SER A 115 -28.09 11.97 27.35
CA SER A 115 -29.46 12.08 26.82
C SER A 115 -30.47 11.78 27.92
N LEU A 116 -31.30 12.77 28.26
CA LEU A 116 -32.50 12.58 29.07
C LEU A 116 -33.54 11.73 28.31
N GLY A 117 -34.03 10.68 28.98
CA GLY A 117 -35.44 10.29 29.04
C GLY A 117 -36.05 9.50 27.88
N SER A 118 -36.38 8.23 28.14
CA SER A 118 -37.66 7.61 27.74
C SER A 118 -37.86 6.22 28.38
N ASP A 119 -37.70 6.12 29.70
CA ASP A 119 -38.13 4.91 30.44
C ASP A 119 -39.64 4.97 30.69
N PHE A 120 -40.41 4.48 29.72
CA PHE A 120 -41.80 4.11 29.97
C PHE A 120 -42.25 2.94 29.09
N ASN A 121 -42.35 1.74 29.68
CA ASN A 121 -43.58 0.93 29.65
C ASN A 121 -43.54 -0.17 30.74
N PRO A 122 -44.55 -0.30 31.62
CA PRO A 122 -44.55 -1.25 32.73
C PRO A 122 -44.99 -2.68 32.29
N PRO A 123 -44.55 -3.74 33.01
CA PRO A 123 -45.02 -5.10 32.76
C PRO A 123 -46.40 -5.38 33.38
N VAL A 124 -47.30 -5.99 32.58
CA VAL A 124 -48.66 -6.41 32.96
C VAL A 124 -48.62 -7.77 33.68
N SER A 125 -49.43 -7.92 34.74
CA SER A 125 -49.54 -9.10 35.62
C SER A 125 -50.51 -10.20 35.13
N MET A 126 -50.17 -11.47 35.39
CA MET A 126 -51.07 -12.62 35.65
C MET A 126 -50.33 -13.53 36.67
N LYS A 127 -50.65 -13.53 37.97
CA LYS A 127 -51.69 -14.28 38.71
C LYS A 127 -51.53 -15.81 38.75
N ASP A 128 -51.60 -16.31 40.00
CA ASP A 128 -51.77 -17.69 40.49
C ASP A 128 -50.48 -18.55 40.53
N ALA A 129 -50.04 -19.21 41.60
CA ALA A 129 -50.51 -19.56 42.95
C ALA A 129 -49.24 -19.77 43.83
N GLY A 130 -49.15 -19.62 45.16
CA GLY A 130 -50.09 -19.94 46.22
C GLY A 130 -49.63 -21.20 46.98
N GLN A 131 -48.91 -21.02 48.10
CA GLN A 131 -48.66 -21.99 49.21
C GLN A 131 -47.73 -23.20 48.90
N GLY A 132 -46.92 -23.76 49.80
CA GLY A 132 -46.66 -23.55 51.23
C GLY A 132 -45.95 -24.79 51.81
N GLN A 133 -45.14 -24.55 52.86
CA GLN A 133 -44.65 -25.47 53.92
C GLN A 133 -43.49 -26.47 53.73
N LYS A 134 -42.46 -26.21 54.58
CA LYS A 134 -41.78 -27.06 55.58
C LYS A 134 -41.19 -28.43 55.18
N MET A 135 -39.87 -28.60 55.39
CA MET A 135 -39.29 -29.34 56.53
C MET A 135 -37.76 -29.44 56.34
N THR A 136 -37.00 -28.90 57.29
CA THR A 136 -35.59 -29.22 57.51
C THR A 136 -35.51 -30.04 58.80
N SER A 137 -35.06 -31.29 58.70
CA SER A 137 -34.49 -32.04 59.82
C SER A 137 -33.47 -33.02 59.25
N LEU A 138 -32.19 -32.74 59.46
CA LEU A 138 -31.22 -33.54 60.22
C LEU A 138 -29.92 -32.72 60.36
#